data_AF-A0A2H9ZW87-F1
#
_entry.id   AF-A0A2H9ZW87-F1
#
_cell.length_a   1.000
_cell.length_b   1.000
_cell.length_c   1.000
_cell.angle_alpha   90.00
_cell.angle_beta   90.00
_cell.angle_gamma   90.00
#
_symmetry.space_group_name_H-M   'P 1'
#
loop_
_entity.id
_entity.type
_entity.pdbx_description
1 polymer ?
#
loop_
_entity_poly.entity_id
_entity_poly.type
_entity_poly.pdbx_seq_one_letter_code
_entity_poly.pdbx_strand_id
1 'polypeptide(L)'
;MQAFVDVERDLIERETPMDRLICGDVGFGKTEVALRAIFVVVSAGKQAMVLAPTVVLAKQLFDVISERFSSYPGIKLALLSRFQLQSELITNGQIYEIKLANFLPFSSDRRILC
;
A
#
# COMPACT_ATOMS: atom_id res chain seq x y z
N MET A 1 7.01 -18.26 -6.00
CA MET A 1 5.64 -18.38 -5.46
C MET A 1 5.60 -18.48 -3.94
N GLN A 2 6.60 -19.09 -3.28
CA GLN A 2 6.67 -19.19 -1.82
C GLN A 2 6.60 -17.85 -1.07
N ALA A 3 7.25 -16.79 -1.59
CA ALA A 3 7.30 -15.48 -0.92
C ALA A 3 5.91 -14.88 -0.61
N PHE A 4 4.92 -15.07 -1.48
CA PHE A 4 3.56 -14.57 -1.21
C PHE A 4 2.88 -15.38 -0.12
N VAL A 5 3.02 -16.71 -0.13
CA VAL A 5 2.43 -17.60 0.89
C VAL A 5 2.98 -17.26 2.27
N ASP A 6 4.27 -16.97 2.38
CA ASP A 6 4.89 -16.58 3.65
C ASP A 6 4.36 -15.24 4.15
N VAL A 7 4.19 -14.26 3.26
CA VAL A 7 3.59 -12.94 3.56
C VAL A 7 2.12 -13.10 3.98
N GLU A 8 1.35 -13.90 3.26
CA GLU A 8 -0.06 -14.15 3.55
C GLU A 8 -0.25 -14.80 4.92
N ARG A 9 0.55 -15.83 5.25
CA ARG A 9 0.53 -16.45 6.59
C ARG A 9 0.87 -15.44 7.68
N ASP A 10 1.89 -14.61 7.44
CA ASP A 10 2.27 -13.58 8.39
C ASP A 10 1.17 -12.51 8.59
N LEU A 11 0.33 -12.23 7.57
CA LEU A 11 -0.80 -11.30 7.70
C LEU A 11 -2.00 -11.90 8.44
N ILE A 12 -2.27 -13.19 8.23
CA ILE A 12 -3.53 -13.83 8.64
C ILE A 12 -3.38 -14.57 9.96
N GLU A 13 -2.26 -15.27 10.17
CA GLU A 13 -2.10 -16.25 11.25
C GLU A 13 -1.32 -15.71 12.46
N ARG A 14 -0.48 -14.69 12.26
CA ARG A 14 0.35 -14.14 13.35
C ARG A 14 -0.41 -13.09 14.16
N GLU A 15 -0.34 -13.23 15.49
CA GLU A 15 -0.79 -12.19 16.43
C GLU A 15 0.18 -10.99 16.49
N THR A 16 1.45 -11.21 16.11
CA THR A 16 2.48 -10.17 16.06
C THR A 16 2.48 -9.44 14.71
N PRO A 17 2.75 -8.12 14.67
CA PRO A 17 2.90 -7.39 13.42
C PRO A 17 3.92 -8.02 12.48
N MET A 18 3.62 -8.07 11.17
CA MET A 18 4.59 -8.53 10.17
C MET A 18 5.73 -7.51 10.03
N ASP A 19 6.97 -8.00 10.12
CA ASP A 19 8.18 -7.29 9.72
C ASP A 19 9.02 -8.22 8.83
N ARG A 20 8.83 -8.10 7.51
CA ARG A 20 9.45 -8.99 6.52
C ARG A 20 10.07 -8.20 5.38
N LEU A 21 11.34 -8.50 5.08
CA LEU A 21 12.04 -7.98 3.92
C LEU A 21 11.97 -8.98 2.75
N ILE A 22 11.45 -8.52 1.61
CA ILE A 22 11.44 -9.30 0.36
C ILE A 22 12.62 -8.86 -0.50
N CYS A 23 13.66 -9.70 -0.57
CA CYS A 23 14.82 -9.50 -1.44
C CYS A 23 14.64 -10.23 -2.77
N GLY A 24 15.12 -9.63 -3.85
CA GLY A 24 15.18 -10.24 -5.18
C GLY A 24 15.65 -9.23 -6.22
N ASP A 25 16.07 -9.69 -7.40
CA ASP A 25 16.53 -8.78 -8.44
C ASP A 25 15.38 -8.01 -9.09
N VAL A 26 15.74 -6.98 -9.87
CA VAL A 26 14.77 -6.22 -10.67
C VAL A 26 14.05 -7.19 -11.62
N GLY A 27 12.72 -7.12 -11.69
CA GLY A 27 11.90 -8.00 -12.56
C GLY A 27 11.39 -9.29 -11.91
N PHE A 28 11.81 -9.65 -10.68
CA PHE A 28 11.33 -10.86 -9.98
C PHE A 28 9.91 -10.76 -9.41
N GLY A 29 9.16 -9.70 -9.72
CA GLY A 29 7.76 -9.57 -9.29
C GLY A 29 7.56 -9.17 -7.83
N LYS A 30 8.52 -8.49 -7.19
CA LYS A 30 8.35 -7.96 -5.81
C LYS A 30 7.09 -7.10 -5.67
N THR A 31 6.81 -6.28 -6.68
CA THR A 31 5.61 -5.44 -6.75
C THR A 31 4.33 -6.28 -6.77
N GLU A 32 4.31 -7.44 -7.44
CA GLU A 32 3.15 -8.34 -7.46
C GLU A 32 2.89 -8.95 -6.07
N VAL A 33 3.94 -9.30 -5.33
CA VAL A 33 3.78 -9.79 -3.95
C VAL A 33 3.18 -8.70 -3.06
N ALA A 34 3.67 -7.46 -3.17
CA ALA A 34 3.13 -6.32 -2.43
C ALA A 34 1.66 -6.02 -2.81
N LEU A 35 1.33 -6.04 -4.10
CA LEU A 35 -0.04 -5.83 -4.60
C LEU A 35 -1.03 -6.85 -4.02
N ARG A 36 -0.66 -8.13 -4.00
CA ARG A 36 -1.51 -9.18 -3.43
C ARG A 36 -1.66 -9.04 -1.91
N ALA A 37 -0.59 -8.69 -1.21
CA ALA A 37 -0.64 -8.43 0.23
C ALA A 37 -1.60 -7.28 0.55
N ILE A 38 -1.50 -6.18 -0.20
CA ILE A 38 -2.42 -5.04 -0.09
C ILE A 38 -3.86 -5.48 -0.35
N PHE A 39 -4.09 -6.29 -1.39
CA PHE A 39 -5.42 -6.80 -1.71
C PHE A 39 -6.01 -7.64 -0.57
N VAL A 40 -5.21 -8.48 0.10
CA VAL A 40 -5.64 -9.26 1.27
C VAL A 40 -6.05 -8.33 2.43
N VAL A 41 -5.23 -7.33 2.74
CA VAL A 41 -5.50 -6.35 3.81
C VAL A 41 -6.77 -5.55 3.51
N VAL A 42 -6.90 -5.04 2.29
CA VAL A 42 -8.06 -4.28 1.84
C VAL A 42 -9.31 -5.15 1.77
N SER A 43 -9.22 -6.40 1.33
CA SER A 43 -10.37 -7.30 1.35
C SER A 43 -10.86 -7.62 2.77
N ALA A 44 -9.99 -7.48 3.78
CA ALA A 44 -10.27 -7.78 5.18
C ALA A 44 -10.85 -6.62 6.00
N GLY A 45 -11.30 -5.52 5.40
CA GLY A 45 -11.82 -4.37 6.17
C GLY A 45 -10.79 -3.27 6.48
N LYS A 46 -9.51 -3.44 6.11
CA LYS A 46 -8.40 -2.63 6.65
C LYS A 46 -7.78 -1.71 5.59
N GLN A 47 -7.11 -0.65 6.06
CA GLN A 47 -6.37 0.29 5.22
C GLN A 47 -4.92 -0.16 5.04
N ALA A 48 -4.30 0.21 3.92
CA ALA A 48 -2.91 -0.10 3.61
C ALA A 48 -2.14 1.15 3.20
N MET A 49 -0.82 1.15 3.36
CA MET A 49 0.04 2.24 2.90
C MET A 49 1.23 1.64 2.15
N VAL A 50 1.71 2.35 1.14
CA VAL A 50 2.91 2.02 0.38
C VAL A 50 3.81 3.24 0.39
N LEU A 51 4.97 3.10 1.02
CA LEU A 51 5.96 4.17 1.06
C LEU A 51 6.93 4.06 -0.10
N ALA A 52 7.19 5.18 -0.76
CA ALA A 52 8.19 5.27 -1.82
C ALA A 52 9.21 6.39 -1.51
N PRO A 53 10.49 6.20 -1.86
CA PRO A 53 11.54 7.18 -1.58
C PRO A 53 11.45 8.45 -2.42
N THR A 54 10.77 8.41 -3.57
CA THR A 54 10.66 9.56 -4.49
C THR A 54 9.26 9.67 -5.10
N VAL A 55 8.85 10.90 -5.41
CA VAL A 55 7.54 11.21 -6.00
C VAL A 55 7.32 10.49 -7.33
N VAL A 56 8.39 10.37 -8.13
CA VAL A 56 8.34 9.65 -9.40
C VAL A 56 8.00 8.18 -9.18
N LEU A 57 8.64 7.52 -8.21
CA LEU A 57 8.37 6.12 -7.91
C LEU A 57 6.99 5.93 -7.27
N ALA A 58 6.56 6.85 -6.41
CA ALA A 58 5.21 6.83 -5.84
C ALA A 58 4.15 6.93 -6.94
N LYS A 59 4.35 7.80 -7.94
CA LYS A 59 3.45 7.91 -9.09
C LYS A 59 3.45 6.64 -9.96
N GLN A 60 4.61 6.06 -10.24
CA GLN A 60 4.69 4.79 -10.97
C GLN A 60 3.95 3.66 -10.26
N LEU A 61 4.12 3.55 -8.94
CA LEU A 61 3.37 2.60 -8.11
C LEU A 61 1.87 2.91 -8.14
N PHE A 62 1.49 4.18 -8.02
CA PHE A 62 0.09 4.61 -8.12
C PHE A 62 -0.55 4.17 -9.43
N ASP A 63 0.10 4.41 -10.56
CA ASP A 63 -0.43 4.06 -11.89
C ASP A 63 -0.62 2.55 -12.02
N VAL A 64 0.37 1.75 -11.60
CA VAL A 64 0.30 0.27 -11.62
C VAL A 64 -0.78 -0.26 -10.68
N ILE A 65 -0.88 0.28 -9.45
CA ILE A 65 -1.91 -0.10 -8.48
C ILE A 65 -3.28 0.28 -9.04
N SER A 66 -3.45 1.50 -9.55
CA SER A 66 -4.71 1.99 -10.12
C SER A 66 -5.21 1.12 -11.26
N GLU A 67 -4.33 0.76 -12.19
CA GLU A 67 -4.68 -0.17 -13.28
C GLU A 67 -5.13 -1.53 -12.73
N ARG A 68 -4.43 -2.09 -11.75
CA ARG A 68 -4.75 -3.40 -11.16
C ARG A 68 -6.02 -3.41 -10.32
N PHE A 69 -6.31 -2.32 -9.64
CA PHE A 69 -7.49 -2.17 -8.78
C PHE A 69 -8.70 -1.57 -9.51
N SER A 70 -8.56 -1.18 -10.78
CA SER A 70 -9.65 -0.64 -11.61
C SER A 70 -10.86 -1.59 -11.72
N SER A 71 -10.64 -2.90 -11.64
CA SER A 71 -11.68 -3.92 -11.62
C SER A 71 -12.47 -3.99 -10.29
N TYR A 72 -12.05 -3.27 -9.25
CA TYR A 72 -12.62 -3.31 -7.90
C TYR A 72 -13.16 -1.93 -7.49
N PRO A 73 -14.43 -1.61 -7.82
CA PRO A 73 -14.99 -0.27 -7.62
C PRO A 73 -15.14 0.16 -6.15
N GLY A 74 -15.00 -0.78 -5.20
CA GLY A 74 -15.03 -0.51 -3.75
C GLY A 74 -13.71 -0.06 -3.14
N ILE A 75 -12.61 -0.10 -3.91
CA ILE A 75 -11.27 0.25 -3.44
C ILE A 75 -10.91 1.63 -3.98
N LYS A 76 -10.58 2.57 -3.08
CA LYS A 76 -10.15 3.91 -3.47
C LYS A 76 -8.65 4.07 -3.23
N LEU A 77 -7.97 4.69 -4.18
CA LEU A 77 -6.54 4.94 -4.15
C LEU A 77 -6.29 6.43 -4.01
N ALA A 78 -5.31 6.80 -3.20
CA ALA A 78 -4.89 8.18 -3.04
C ALA A 78 -3.36 8.29 -3.06
N LEU A 79 -2.85 9.22 -3.88
CA LEU A 79 -1.43 9.58 -3.88
C LEU A 79 -1.21 10.77 -2.94
N LEU A 80 -0.29 10.62 -1.99
CA LEU A 80 0.10 11.66 -1.05
C LEU A 80 1.48 12.20 -1.43
N SER A 81 1.50 13.39 -2.02
CA SER A 81 2.72 14.12 -2.34
C SER A 81 2.67 15.53 -1.77
N ARG A 82 3.85 16.08 -1.43
CA ARG A 82 3.99 17.48 -0.96
C ARG A 82 3.39 18.51 -1.93
N PHE A 83 3.26 18.15 -3.20
CA PHE A 83 2.73 19.02 -4.26
C PHE A 83 1.24 18.82 -4.56
N GLN A 84 0.54 17.87 -3.90
CA GLN A 84 -0.90 17.70 -4.06
C GLN A 84 -1.65 18.44 -2.95
N LEU A 85 -2.53 19.36 -3.36
CA LEU A 85 -3.39 20.15 -2.50
C LEU A 85 -4.30 19.25 -1.67
N GLN A 86 -4.46 19.58 -0.38
CA GLN A 86 -5.28 18.88 0.61
C GLN A 86 -6.74 18.65 0.19
N SER A 87 -7.23 19.33 -0.85
CA SER A 87 -8.60 19.27 -1.33
C SER A 87 -9.00 17.94 -1.97
N GLU A 88 -8.05 17.12 -2.42
CA GLU A 88 -8.34 15.82 -3.06
C GLU A 88 -8.41 14.66 -2.04
N LEU A 89 -7.95 14.89 -0.80
CA LEU A 89 -7.78 13.86 0.23
C LEU A 89 -9.02 13.66 1.11
N ILE A 90 -10.06 14.47 0.93
CA ILE A 90 -11.25 14.47 1.80
C ILE A 90 -12.46 14.07 0.96
N THR A 91 -12.63 12.78 0.70
CA THR A 91 -13.93 12.24 0.31
C THR A 91 -14.35 11.11 1.25
N ASN A 92 -14.94 11.54 2.37
CA ASN A 92 -15.94 10.88 3.22
C ASN A 92 -16.08 9.34 3.18
N GLY A 93 -15.82 8.73 4.35
CA GLY A 93 -16.63 7.63 4.92
C GLY A 93 -16.23 6.20 4.50
N GLN A 94 -15.71 5.42 5.46
CA GLN A 94 -15.48 3.95 5.38
C GLN A 94 -14.85 3.51 4.04
N ILE A 95 -13.55 3.81 3.87
CA ILE A 95 -12.83 3.61 2.62
C ILE A 95 -11.52 2.88 2.90
N TYR A 96 -11.33 1.80 2.14
CA TYR A 96 -10.07 1.07 2.01
C TYR A 96 -9.05 1.96 1.30
N GLU A 97 -8.30 2.73 2.08
CA GLU A 97 -7.41 3.75 1.55
C GLU A 97 -6.02 3.13 1.38
N ILE A 98 -5.53 3.06 0.15
CA ILE A 98 -4.11 2.78 -0.12
C ILE A 98 -3.41 4.14 -0.23
N LYS A 99 -2.69 4.52 0.82
CA LYS A 99 -1.92 5.77 0.87
C LYS A 99 -0.54 5.55 0.26
N LEU A 100 -0.14 6.38 -0.70
CA LEU A 100 1.23 6.39 -1.23
C LEU A 100 1.95 7.65 -0.78
N ALA A 101 2.89 7.56 0.17
CA ALA A 101 3.55 8.75 0.72
C ALA A 101 5.04 8.85 0.32
N ASN A 102 5.45 10.08 0.03
CA ASN A 102 6.85 10.47 -0.18
C ASN A 102 7.35 11.19 1.06
N PHE A 103 8.31 10.60 1.78
CA PHE A 103 9.01 11.14 2.96
C PHE A 103 8.43 12.46 3.51
N LEU A 104 7.26 12.34 4.14
CA LEU A 104 6.66 13.41 4.92
C LEU A 104 7.41 13.43 6.27
N PRO A 105 7.75 14.60 6.84
CA PRO A 105 8.16 14.66 8.24
C PRO A 105 6.94 14.25 9.07
N PHE A 106 6.92 12.99 9.50
CA PHE A 106 5.83 12.41 10.27
C PHE A 106 5.81 13.09 11.65
N SER A 107 4.82 13.99 11.85
CA SER A 107 4.44 14.41 13.19
C SER A 107 3.79 13.24 13.92
N SER A 108 4.07 13.17 15.21
CA SER A 108 3.87 12.05 16.13
C SER A 108 2.41 11.63 16.34
N ASP A 109 1.79 10.98 15.35
CA ASP A 109 0.60 10.17 15.64
C ASP A 109 0.62 8.80 14.99
N ARG A 110 0.21 7.83 15.81
CA ARG A 110 0.59 6.43 15.73
C ARG A 110 -0.30 5.69 14.73
N ARG A 111 0.29 4.62 14.18
CA ARG A 111 -0.37 3.50 13.49
C ARG A 111 -0.78 3.82 12.05
N ILE A 112 0.15 3.60 11.13
CA ILE A 112 0.07 2.61 10.04
C ILE A 112 1.44 2.68 9.37
N LEU A 113 2.22 1.63 9.55
CA LEU A 113 3.55 1.46 8.98
C LEU A 113 3.47 0.21 8.11
N CYS A 114 3.45 0.45 6.80
CA CYS A 114 3.91 -0.43 5.74
C CYS A 114 4.63 0.47 4.74
#